data_AF-A0A943CCL9-F1
#
_entry.id   AF-A0A943CCL9-F1
#
_cell.length_a   1.000
_cell.length_b   1.000
_cell.length_c   1.000
_cell.angle_alpha   90.00
_cell.angle_beta   90.00
_cell.angle_gamma   90.00
#
_symmetry.space_group_name_H-M   'P 1'
#
loop_
_entity.id
_entity.type
_entity.pdbx_description
1 polymer ?
#
loop_
_entity_poly.entity_id
_entity_poly.type
_entity_poly.pdbx_seq_one_letter_code
_entity_poly.pdbx_strand_id
1 'polypeptide(L)'
;MIWISKRWDADWVSSSWYGKNGGYVQWAKKYNVKQFAESILFLQQHAIHDKKTLDALVDGSSAKYHELMKTIKDAEEKMATNKVIKTHIINYAKTRETYITYRKSGYSKKFFEAHRDEITLHKAAKEAFPKLPDGKIPKVKDLNEEFVRLLSEKKAAYSEYKKIKKEMRDYQIAKQNVESFYAAQQSWDIEEDMKKKRQQER
;
A
#
# COMPACT_ATOMS: atom_id res chain seq x y z
N MET A 1 28.82 -5.45 -17.07
CA MET A 1 28.94 -5.70 -15.61
C MET A 1 30.19 -5.04 -15.02
N ILE A 2 30.37 -3.73 -15.21
CA ILE A 2 31.63 -3.04 -14.81
C ILE A 2 31.65 -2.68 -13.31
N TRP A 3 30.50 -2.75 -12.61
CA TRP A 3 30.42 -2.47 -11.17
C TRP A 3 30.58 -3.70 -10.26
N ILE A 4 30.68 -4.93 -10.80
CA ILE A 4 30.71 -6.19 -10.00
C ILE A 4 32.13 -6.83 -10.02
N SER A 5 33.16 -6.07 -10.38
CA SER A 5 34.52 -6.62 -10.52
C SER A 5 35.36 -6.38 -9.25
N LYS A 6 35.36 -7.38 -8.37
CA LYS A 6 36.53 -8.07 -7.75
C LYS A 6 36.25 -8.52 -6.33
N ARG A 7 36.71 -9.75 -6.05
CA ARG A 7 36.95 -10.39 -4.74
C ARG A 7 35.73 -11.05 -4.08
N TRP A 8 35.64 -12.36 -4.27
CA TRP A 8 34.59 -13.24 -3.74
C TRP A 8 34.96 -13.92 -2.40
N ASP A 9 36.10 -13.52 -1.81
CA ASP A 9 36.75 -14.29 -0.73
C ASP A 9 36.79 -13.57 0.63
N ALA A 10 36.04 -12.46 0.79
CA ALA A 10 36.07 -11.66 2.02
C ALA A 10 34.96 -12.06 3.03
N ASP A 11 35.37 -12.26 4.27
CA ASP A 11 34.52 -12.57 5.42
C ASP A 11 33.47 -11.47 5.63
N TRP A 12 32.18 -11.74 5.42
CA TRP A 12 31.16 -10.68 5.34
C TRP A 12 30.32 -10.57 6.63
N VAL A 13 30.87 -9.97 7.69
CA VAL A 13 30.13 -9.72 8.94
C VAL A 13 30.42 -8.33 9.49
N SER A 14 29.34 -7.58 9.77
CA SER A 14 29.39 -6.32 10.54
C SER A 14 30.00 -6.52 11.93
N SER A 15 30.82 -5.58 12.38
CA SER A 15 31.44 -5.58 13.71
C SER A 15 30.43 -5.63 14.88
N SER A 16 29.14 -5.39 14.60
CA SER A 16 28.06 -5.49 15.60
C SER A 16 27.76 -6.90 16.11
N TRP A 17 28.36 -7.94 15.51
CA TRP A 17 28.16 -9.35 15.90
C TRP A 17 29.26 -9.90 16.82
N TYR A 18 30.28 -9.09 17.15
CA TYR A 18 31.28 -9.40 18.17
C TYR A 18 30.63 -9.39 19.56
N GLY A 19 30.04 -10.53 19.93
CA GLY A 19 29.24 -10.71 21.15
C GLY A 19 28.28 -11.91 21.08
N LYS A 20 28.13 -12.55 19.92
CA LYS A 20 27.35 -13.78 19.74
C LYS A 20 28.24 -15.02 19.61
N ASN A 21 27.73 -16.19 20.03
CA ASN A 21 28.44 -17.47 19.97
C ASN A 21 28.96 -17.74 18.54
N GLY A 22 30.17 -18.29 18.40
CA GLY A 22 30.87 -18.45 17.11
C GLY A 22 30.04 -19.16 16.02
N GLY A 23 29.15 -20.08 16.38
CA GLY A 23 28.23 -20.72 15.43
C GLY A 23 27.22 -19.76 14.78
N TYR A 24 26.74 -18.74 15.50
CA TYR A 24 25.84 -17.74 14.94
C TYR A 24 26.54 -16.83 13.93
N VAL A 25 27.79 -16.44 14.22
CA VAL A 25 28.61 -15.63 13.31
C VAL A 25 28.83 -16.36 11.99
N GLN A 26 29.15 -17.66 12.04
CA GLN A 26 29.33 -18.50 10.85
C GLN A 26 28.02 -18.68 10.06
N TRP A 27 26.89 -18.85 10.74
CA TRP A 27 25.58 -18.91 10.09
C TRP A 27 25.24 -17.60 9.37
N ALA A 28 25.43 -16.46 10.04
CA ALA A 28 25.13 -15.14 9.49
C ALA A 28 25.98 -14.84 8.23
N LYS A 29 27.26 -15.22 8.23
CA LYS A 29 28.15 -15.16 7.05
C LYS A 29 27.53 -15.87 5.85
N LYS A 30 27.23 -17.16 6.03
CA LYS A 30 26.69 -18.00 4.95
C LYS A 30 25.35 -17.50 4.45
N TYR A 31 24.49 -17.07 5.37
CA TYR A 31 23.18 -16.50 5.05
C TYR A 31 23.31 -15.24 4.21
N ASN A 32 24.16 -14.30 4.64
CA ASN A 32 24.35 -13.03 3.97
C ASN A 32 24.93 -13.17 2.56
N VAL A 33 25.95 -14.03 2.39
CA VAL A 33 26.52 -14.32 1.06
C VAL A 33 25.46 -14.90 0.13
N LYS A 34 24.62 -15.82 0.64
CA LYS A 34 23.51 -16.37 -0.13
C LYS A 34 22.50 -15.28 -0.53
N GLN A 35 22.11 -14.41 0.39
CA GLN A 35 21.17 -13.31 0.12
C GLN A 35 21.74 -12.32 -0.91
N PHE A 36 23.03 -11.99 -0.84
CA PHE A 36 23.67 -11.14 -1.84
C PHE A 36 23.69 -11.82 -3.22
N ALA A 37 24.06 -13.10 -3.31
CA ALA A 37 24.07 -13.84 -4.56
C ALA A 37 22.67 -13.92 -5.20
N GLU A 38 21.63 -14.16 -4.39
CA GLU A 38 20.23 -14.13 -4.84
C GLU A 38 19.85 -12.74 -5.39
N SER A 39 20.23 -11.66 -4.72
CA SER A 39 20.01 -10.30 -5.20
C SER A 39 20.75 -9.99 -6.50
N ILE A 40 22.00 -10.45 -6.66
CA ILE A 40 22.75 -10.26 -7.92
C ILE A 40 22.08 -11.01 -9.07
N LEU A 41 21.64 -12.24 -8.85
CA LEU A 41 20.91 -13.03 -9.85
C LEU A 41 19.61 -12.33 -10.26
N PHE A 42 18.85 -11.83 -9.28
CA PHE A 42 17.64 -11.06 -9.52
C PHE A 42 17.92 -9.82 -10.38
N LEU A 43 18.92 -9.01 -10.02
CA LEU A 43 19.28 -7.81 -10.79
C LEU A 43 19.69 -8.17 -12.23
N GLN A 44 20.43 -9.27 -12.43
CA GLN A 44 20.81 -9.75 -13.76
C GLN A 44 19.59 -10.18 -14.59
N GLN A 45 18.66 -10.94 -14.01
CA GLN A 45 17.43 -11.37 -14.68
C GLN A 45 16.54 -10.20 -15.09
N HIS A 46 16.60 -9.09 -14.34
CA HIS A 46 15.87 -7.86 -14.62
C HIS A 46 16.66 -6.83 -15.44
N ALA A 47 17.84 -7.19 -15.96
CA ALA A 47 18.73 -6.31 -16.72
C ALA A 47 19.12 -5.01 -15.99
N ILE A 48 19.21 -5.08 -14.66
CA ILE A 48 19.62 -3.96 -13.80
C ILE A 48 21.12 -4.07 -13.58
N HIS A 49 21.88 -3.08 -14.06
CA HIS A 49 23.34 -3.16 -14.12
C HIS A 49 24.08 -2.07 -13.34
N ASP A 50 23.34 -1.14 -12.75
CA ASP A 50 23.90 -0.02 -12.02
C ASP A 50 22.96 0.46 -10.90
N LYS A 51 23.56 1.12 -9.91
CA LYS A 51 22.85 1.62 -8.73
C LYS A 51 21.80 2.67 -9.07
N LYS A 52 22.06 3.55 -10.04
CA LYS A 52 21.14 4.62 -10.41
C LYS A 52 19.84 4.05 -10.97
N THR A 53 19.93 3.03 -11.81
CA THR A 53 18.77 2.30 -12.33
C THR A 53 18.00 1.59 -11.22
N LEU A 54 18.68 0.90 -10.29
CA LEU A 54 18.04 0.26 -9.15
C LEU A 54 17.32 1.27 -8.23
N ASP A 55 17.97 2.39 -7.93
CA ASP A 55 17.38 3.47 -7.14
C ASP A 55 16.11 4.03 -7.81
N ALA A 56 16.18 4.32 -9.11
CA ALA A 56 15.03 4.80 -9.87
C ALA A 56 13.87 3.79 -9.91
N LEU A 57 14.16 2.49 -9.96
CA LEU A 57 13.13 1.44 -9.91
C LEU A 57 12.49 1.32 -8.52
N VAL A 58 13.28 1.44 -7.44
CA VAL A 58 12.76 1.49 -6.06
C VAL A 58 11.83 2.70 -5.89
N ASP A 59 12.29 3.89 -6.28
CA ASP A 59 11.53 5.12 -6.13
C ASP A 59 10.27 5.11 -7.00
N GLY A 60 10.40 4.69 -8.27
CA GLY A 60 9.28 4.60 -9.21
C GLY A 60 8.23 3.57 -8.79
N SER A 61 8.65 2.39 -8.31
CA SER A 61 7.72 1.37 -7.82
C SER A 61 7.05 1.78 -6.50
N SER A 62 7.75 2.50 -5.63
CA SER A 62 7.17 3.08 -4.40
C SER A 62 6.13 4.16 -4.71
N ALA A 63 6.43 5.08 -5.64
CA ALA A 63 5.48 6.10 -6.08
C ALA A 63 4.20 5.46 -6.66
N LYS A 64 4.35 4.51 -7.59
CA LYS A 64 3.22 3.76 -8.18
C LYS A 64 2.43 2.98 -7.13
N TYR A 65 3.11 2.38 -6.15
CA TYR A 65 2.46 1.69 -5.04
C TYR A 65 1.52 2.61 -4.27
N HIS A 66 2.00 3.81 -3.92
CA HIS A 66 1.22 4.79 -3.18
C HIS A 66 0.07 5.37 -4.00
N GLU A 67 0.30 5.63 -5.29
CA GLU A 67 -0.73 6.08 -6.22
C GLU A 67 -1.86 5.05 -6.33
N LEU A 68 -1.54 3.79 -6.64
CA LEU A 68 -2.54 2.72 -6.76
C LEU A 68 -3.29 2.48 -5.45
N MET A 69 -2.59 2.52 -4.30
CA MET A 69 -3.22 2.43 -2.99
C MET A 69 -4.22 3.56 -2.77
N LYS A 70 -3.88 4.78 -3.17
CA LYS A 70 -4.79 5.93 -3.08
C LYS A 70 -6.00 5.74 -3.99
N THR A 71 -5.80 5.38 -5.26
CA THR A 71 -6.91 5.11 -6.20
C THR A 71 -7.89 4.06 -5.68
N ILE A 72 -7.38 2.97 -5.10
CA ILE A 72 -8.21 1.91 -4.51
C ILE A 72 -9.05 2.45 -3.35
N LYS A 73 -8.43 3.22 -2.44
CA LYS A 73 -9.12 3.82 -1.28
C LYS A 73 -10.16 4.84 -1.71
N ASP A 74 -9.81 5.75 -2.62
CA ASP A 74 -10.72 6.78 -3.12
C ASP A 74 -11.95 6.13 -3.78
N ALA A 75 -11.75 5.05 -4.55
CA ALA A 75 -12.85 4.28 -5.14
C ALA A 75 -13.73 3.60 -4.07
N GLU A 76 -13.13 3.01 -3.03
CA GLU A 76 -13.86 2.41 -1.90
C GLU A 76 -14.71 3.42 -1.15
N GLU A 77 -14.15 4.58 -0.81
CA GLU A 77 -14.83 5.66 -0.10
C GLU A 77 -16.00 6.22 -0.92
N LYS A 78 -15.77 6.42 -2.23
CA LYS A 78 -16.83 6.90 -3.14
C LYS A 78 -17.94 5.87 -3.31
N MET A 79 -17.61 4.58 -3.45
CA MET A 79 -18.60 3.51 -3.50
C MET A 79 -19.43 3.42 -2.22
N ALA A 80 -18.79 3.56 -1.05
CA ALA A 80 -19.48 3.56 0.25
C ALA A 80 -20.43 4.76 0.38
N THR A 81 -19.97 5.95 0.00
CA THR A 81 -20.76 7.18 -0.02
C THR A 81 -21.98 7.03 -0.95
N ASN A 82 -21.76 6.57 -2.18
CA ASN A 82 -22.84 6.35 -3.14
C ASN A 82 -23.87 5.32 -2.65
N LYS A 83 -23.44 4.29 -1.92
CA LYS A 83 -24.33 3.29 -1.30
C LYS A 83 -25.23 3.92 -0.23
N VAL A 84 -24.69 4.81 0.60
CA VAL A 84 -25.48 5.53 1.62
C VAL A 84 -26.50 6.45 0.96
N ILE A 85 -26.08 7.24 -0.03
CA ILE A 85 -26.98 8.13 -0.79
C ILE A 85 -28.10 7.33 -1.45
N LYS A 86 -27.78 6.22 -2.13
CA LYS A 86 -28.76 5.31 -2.74
C LYS A 86 -29.77 4.81 -1.72
N THR A 87 -29.31 4.47 -0.51
CA THR A 87 -30.17 3.99 0.58
C THR A 87 -31.16 5.08 1.02
N HIS A 88 -30.71 6.32 1.18
CA HIS A 88 -31.59 7.45 1.51
C HIS A 88 -32.62 7.71 0.40
N ILE A 89 -32.23 7.66 -0.87
CA ILE A 89 -33.16 7.84 -2.01
C ILE A 89 -34.26 6.77 -1.98
N ILE A 90 -33.89 5.50 -1.80
CA ILE A 90 -34.83 4.37 -1.75
C ILE A 90 -35.76 4.50 -0.54
N ASN A 91 -35.20 4.80 0.63
CA ASN A 91 -35.98 4.95 1.87
C ASN A 91 -36.96 6.11 1.76
N TYR A 92 -36.52 7.26 1.25
CA TYR A 92 -37.40 8.41 1.03
C TYR A 92 -38.56 8.07 0.10
N ALA A 93 -38.28 7.40 -1.02
CA ALA A 93 -39.31 6.99 -1.98
C ALA A 93 -40.31 6.01 -1.37
N LYS A 94 -39.83 4.96 -0.67
CA LYS A 94 -40.69 3.92 -0.08
C LYS A 94 -41.57 4.44 1.07
N THR A 95 -41.07 5.40 1.85
CA THR A 95 -41.76 5.91 3.06
C THR A 95 -42.57 7.18 2.80
N ARG A 96 -42.59 7.67 1.55
CA ARG A 96 -43.21 8.95 1.19
C ARG A 96 -44.70 8.99 1.53
N GLU A 97 -45.46 7.97 1.14
CA GLU A 97 -46.90 7.93 1.38
C GLU A 97 -47.24 7.87 2.88
N THR A 98 -46.55 7.01 3.63
CA THR A 98 -46.69 6.93 5.09
C THR A 98 -46.41 8.27 5.76
N TYR A 99 -45.36 8.96 5.33
CA TYR A 99 -45.03 10.29 5.86
C TYR A 99 -46.05 11.37 5.49
N ILE A 100 -46.62 11.31 4.28
CA ILE A 100 -47.71 12.22 3.86
C ILE A 100 -48.95 12.01 4.74
N THR A 101 -49.35 10.76 4.98
CA THR A 101 -50.48 10.41 5.85
C THR A 101 -50.22 10.85 7.28
N TYR A 102 -49.00 10.64 7.80
CA TYR A 102 -48.59 11.14 9.11
C TYR A 102 -48.75 12.66 9.23
N ARG A 103 -48.31 13.42 8.22
CA ARG A 103 -48.47 14.88 8.19
C ARG A 103 -49.95 15.29 8.15
N LYS A 104 -50.77 14.62 7.34
CA LYS A 104 -52.22 14.88 7.24
C LYS A 104 -52.97 14.55 8.53
N SER A 105 -52.49 13.58 9.31
CA SER A 105 -53.06 13.24 10.62
C SER A 105 -52.78 14.28 11.73
N GLY A 106 -52.13 15.40 11.40
CA GLY A 106 -51.70 16.38 12.40
C GLY A 106 -50.59 15.84 13.30
N TYR A 107 -49.73 14.95 12.78
CA TYR A 107 -48.67 14.29 13.55
C TYR A 107 -49.18 13.45 14.73
N SER A 108 -50.26 12.69 14.52
CA SER A 108 -50.85 11.82 15.55
C SER A 108 -49.81 10.88 16.20
N LYS A 109 -49.76 10.89 17.54
CA LYS A 109 -48.86 10.03 18.33
C LYS A 109 -49.12 8.56 18.07
N LYS A 110 -50.38 8.14 18.01
CA LYS A 110 -50.78 6.75 17.73
C LYS A 110 -50.31 6.28 16.35
N PHE A 111 -50.39 7.17 15.35
CA PHE A 111 -49.89 6.86 13.99
C PHE A 111 -48.36 6.78 13.98
N PHE A 112 -47.68 7.70 14.68
CA PHE A 112 -46.24 7.69 14.80
C PHE A 112 -45.72 6.38 15.42
N GLU A 113 -46.36 5.89 16.47
CA GLU A 113 -45.98 4.63 17.12
C GLU A 113 -46.17 3.42 16.20
N ALA A 114 -47.26 3.39 15.41
CA ALA A 114 -47.53 2.31 14.46
C ALA A 114 -46.58 2.29 13.25
N HIS A 115 -46.06 3.45 12.83
CA HIS A 115 -45.18 3.60 11.65
C HIS A 115 -43.81 4.18 12.00
N ARG A 116 -43.32 3.91 13.21
CA ARG A 116 -42.15 4.57 13.79
C ARG A 116 -40.92 4.46 12.89
N ASP A 117 -40.63 3.26 12.39
CA ASP A 117 -39.45 2.99 11.58
C ASP A 117 -39.51 3.72 10.24
N GLU A 118 -40.64 3.65 9.54
CA GLU A 118 -40.85 4.32 8.25
C GLU A 118 -40.71 5.84 8.38
N ILE A 119 -41.33 6.43 9.40
CA ILE A 119 -41.25 7.88 9.64
C ILE A 119 -39.81 8.28 9.99
N THR A 120 -39.11 7.47 10.78
CA THR A 120 -37.71 7.72 11.15
C THR A 120 -36.79 7.65 9.93
N LEU A 121 -36.94 6.63 9.08
CA LEU A 121 -36.20 6.48 7.83
C LEU A 121 -36.48 7.65 6.86
N HIS A 122 -37.73 8.09 6.75
CA HIS A 122 -38.10 9.24 5.93
C HIS A 122 -37.42 10.52 6.39
N LYS A 123 -37.49 10.80 7.70
CA LYS A 123 -36.87 11.98 8.30
C LYS A 123 -35.35 11.96 8.11
N ALA A 124 -34.70 10.83 8.39
CA ALA A 124 -33.26 10.67 8.19
C ALA A 124 -32.84 10.90 6.74
N ALA A 125 -33.58 10.35 5.76
CA ALA A 125 -33.30 10.60 4.35
C ALA A 125 -33.49 12.08 3.97
N LYS A 126 -34.57 12.71 4.43
CA LYS A 126 -34.84 14.13 4.20
C LYS A 126 -33.75 15.04 4.77
N GLU A 127 -33.19 14.68 5.94
CA GLU A 127 -32.10 15.43 6.57
C GLU A 127 -30.74 15.22 5.88
N ALA A 128 -30.54 14.08 5.21
CA ALA A 128 -29.29 13.78 4.51
C ALA A 128 -29.13 14.54 3.19
N PHE A 129 -30.21 14.79 2.43
CA PHE A 129 -30.12 15.41 1.10
C PHE A 129 -29.52 16.82 1.07
N PRO A 130 -29.82 17.73 2.02
CA PRO A 130 -29.17 19.05 2.06
C PRO A 130 -27.67 19.02 2.35
N LYS A 131 -27.15 17.90 2.91
CA LYS A 131 -25.73 17.72 3.25
C LYS A 131 -24.90 17.22 2.05
N LEU A 132 -25.54 17.02 0.89
CA LEU A 132 -24.84 16.63 -0.34
C LEU A 132 -24.04 17.81 -0.90
N PRO A 133 -22.83 17.58 -1.46
CA PRO A 133 -21.90 18.64 -1.88
C PRO A 133 -22.51 19.69 -2.82
N ASP A 134 -23.36 19.26 -3.75
CA ASP A 134 -23.98 20.13 -4.77
C ASP A 134 -25.45 20.44 -4.47
N GLY A 135 -25.98 20.01 -3.32
CA GLY A 135 -27.41 20.07 -2.98
C GLY A 135 -28.34 19.28 -3.92
N LYS A 136 -27.78 18.60 -4.92
CA LYS A 136 -28.51 17.82 -5.93
C LYS A 136 -28.58 16.37 -5.53
N ILE A 137 -29.79 15.81 -5.57
CA ILE A 137 -30.01 14.37 -5.33
C ILE A 137 -29.72 13.63 -6.64
N PRO A 138 -28.71 12.74 -6.68
CA PRO A 138 -28.38 11.98 -7.90
C PRO A 138 -29.47 10.96 -8.23
N LYS A 139 -29.57 10.53 -9.49
CA LYS A 139 -30.48 9.45 -9.88
C LYS A 139 -29.88 8.10 -9.46
N VAL A 140 -30.75 7.17 -9.07
CA VAL A 140 -30.32 5.79 -8.72
C VAL A 140 -29.63 5.09 -9.88
N LYS A 141 -30.04 5.38 -11.12
CA LYS A 141 -29.39 4.87 -12.33
C LYS A 141 -27.93 5.32 -12.40
N ASP A 142 -27.68 6.61 -12.28
CA ASP A 142 -26.34 7.21 -12.33
C ASP A 142 -25.44 6.64 -11.20
N LEU A 143 -25.99 6.48 -10.00
CA LEU A 143 -25.28 5.85 -8.88
C LEU A 143 -24.91 4.38 -9.15
N ASN A 144 -25.76 3.63 -9.86
CA ASN A 144 -25.46 2.25 -10.24
C ASN A 144 -24.39 2.17 -11.32
N GLU A 145 -24.49 3.02 -12.34
CA GLU A 145 -23.50 3.11 -13.42
C GLU A 145 -22.12 3.48 -12.86
N GLU A 146 -22.08 4.48 -11.98
CA GLU A 146 -20.84 4.88 -11.30
C GLU A 146 -20.30 3.76 -10.40
N PHE A 147 -21.16 3.03 -9.67
CA PHE A 147 -20.72 1.90 -8.86
C PHE A 147 -20.05 0.81 -9.71
N VAL A 148 -20.64 0.47 -10.87
CA VAL A 148 -20.07 -0.52 -11.79
C VAL A 148 -18.72 -0.05 -12.32
N ARG A 149 -18.62 1.23 -12.72
CA ARG A 149 -17.37 1.84 -13.16
C ARG A 149 -16.30 1.78 -12.07
N LEU A 150 -16.58 2.30 -10.87
CA LEU A 150 -15.65 2.31 -9.74
C LEU A 150 -15.21 0.91 -9.33
N LEU A 151 -16.13 -0.07 -9.36
CA LEU A 151 -15.80 -1.46 -9.06
C LEU A 151 -14.81 -2.03 -10.09
N SER A 152 -14.99 -1.70 -11.38
CA SER A 152 -14.07 -2.12 -12.43
C SER A 152 -12.69 -1.48 -12.27
N GLU A 153 -12.64 -0.15 -12.07
CA GLU A 153 -11.42 0.61 -11.83
C GLU A 153 -10.66 0.08 -10.61
N LYS A 154 -11.37 -0.13 -9.49
CA LYS A 154 -10.80 -0.72 -8.27
C LYS A 154 -10.19 -2.09 -8.53
N LYS A 155 -10.88 -2.97 -9.27
CA LYS A 155 -10.37 -4.32 -9.59
C LYS A 155 -9.11 -4.25 -10.45
N ALA A 156 -9.08 -3.37 -11.44
CA ALA A 156 -7.92 -3.14 -12.29
C ALA A 156 -6.73 -2.61 -11.46
N ALA A 157 -6.94 -1.55 -10.69
CA ALA A 157 -5.92 -0.97 -9.82
C ALA A 157 -5.40 -1.98 -8.79
N TYR A 158 -6.27 -2.81 -8.21
CA TYR A 158 -5.86 -3.82 -7.24
C TYR A 158 -5.00 -4.94 -7.85
N SER A 159 -5.29 -5.33 -9.09
CA SER A 159 -4.45 -6.29 -9.83
C SER A 159 -3.04 -5.73 -10.06
N GLU A 160 -2.94 -4.46 -10.48
CA GLU A 160 -1.65 -3.79 -10.69
C GLU A 160 -0.91 -3.57 -9.37
N TYR A 161 -1.62 -3.12 -8.32
CA TYR A 161 -1.09 -2.93 -6.97
C TYR A 161 -0.38 -4.19 -6.45
N LYS A 162 -0.95 -5.38 -6.68
CA LYS A 162 -0.31 -6.64 -6.26
C LYS A 162 1.03 -6.86 -6.94
N LYS A 163 1.13 -6.55 -8.23
CA LYS A 163 2.37 -6.68 -9.02
C LYS A 163 3.41 -5.68 -8.52
N ILE A 164 3.04 -4.40 -8.45
CA ILE A 164 3.94 -3.33 -8.02
C ILE A 164 4.40 -3.54 -6.57
N LYS A 165 3.53 -4.00 -5.66
CA LYS A 165 3.92 -4.31 -4.28
C LYS A 165 5.00 -5.39 -4.22
N LYS A 166 4.90 -6.42 -5.07
CA LYS A 166 5.91 -7.47 -5.15
C LYS A 166 7.22 -6.92 -5.71
N GLU A 167 7.17 -6.25 -6.86
CA GLU A 167 8.35 -5.67 -7.52
C GLU A 167 9.08 -4.67 -6.61
N MET A 168 8.33 -3.76 -5.97
CA MET A 168 8.88 -2.79 -5.00
C MET A 168 9.64 -3.51 -3.88
N ARG A 169 9.06 -4.58 -3.32
CA ARG A 169 9.70 -5.36 -2.27
C ARG A 169 10.98 -6.05 -2.76
N ASP A 170 10.93 -6.66 -3.95
CA ASP A 170 12.06 -7.37 -4.54
C ASP A 170 13.20 -6.38 -4.84
N TYR A 171 12.90 -5.19 -5.39
CA TYR A 171 13.89 -4.12 -5.60
C TYR A 171 14.48 -3.60 -4.28
N GLN A 172 13.66 -3.40 -3.24
CA GLN A 172 14.13 -2.96 -1.93
C GLN A 172 15.08 -3.98 -1.28
N ILE A 173 14.75 -5.27 -1.36
CA ILE A 173 15.61 -6.35 -0.86
C ILE A 173 16.93 -6.39 -1.66
N ALA A 174 16.85 -6.31 -2.99
CA ALA A 174 18.03 -6.28 -3.83
C ALA A 174 18.95 -5.09 -3.48
N LYS A 175 18.38 -3.89 -3.34
CA LYS A 175 19.09 -2.69 -2.93
C LYS A 175 19.74 -2.84 -1.56
N GLN A 176 18.98 -3.27 -0.55
CA GLN A 176 19.49 -3.44 0.80
C GLN A 176 20.65 -4.45 0.87
N ASN A 177 20.53 -5.58 0.18
CA ASN A 177 21.58 -6.61 0.16
C ASN A 177 22.84 -6.11 -0.55
N VAL A 178 22.70 -5.36 -1.65
CA VAL A 178 23.84 -4.78 -2.39
C VAL A 178 24.52 -3.69 -1.58
N GLU A 179 23.76 -2.78 -0.94
CA GLU A 179 24.31 -1.72 -0.11
C GLU A 179 25.02 -2.27 1.13
N SER A 180 24.40 -3.26 1.79
CA SER A 180 25.05 -3.99 2.89
C SER A 180 26.35 -4.63 2.45
N PHE A 181 26.43 -5.07 1.18
CA PHE A 181 27.64 -5.68 0.63
C PHE A 181 28.80 -4.73 0.52
N TYR A 182 28.56 -3.61 -0.14
CA TYR A 182 29.60 -2.61 -0.30
C TYR A 182 30.01 -1.97 1.03
N ALA A 183 29.06 -1.76 1.95
CA ALA A 183 29.37 -1.25 3.29
C ALA A 183 30.28 -2.20 4.07
N ALA A 184 29.99 -3.51 4.02
CA ALA A 184 30.86 -4.51 4.63
C ALA A 184 32.24 -4.51 3.94
N GLN A 185 32.31 -4.59 2.62
CA GLN A 185 33.58 -4.61 1.88
C GLN A 185 34.48 -3.41 2.24
N GLN A 186 33.91 -2.20 2.28
CA GLN A 186 34.65 -0.99 2.66
C GLN A 186 35.20 -1.08 4.09
N SER A 187 34.41 -1.60 5.05
CA SER A 187 34.86 -1.79 6.43
C SER A 187 36.03 -2.77 6.51
N TRP A 188 36.03 -3.83 5.69
CA TRP A 188 37.10 -4.82 5.63
C TRP A 188 38.39 -4.24 5.06
N ASP A 189 38.30 -3.51 3.95
CA ASP A 189 39.46 -2.88 3.33
C ASP A 189 40.15 -1.90 4.30
N ILE A 190 39.36 -1.10 5.05
CA ILE A 190 39.88 -0.19 6.08
C ILE A 190 40.58 -0.96 7.21
N GLU A 191 39.97 -2.05 7.70
CA GLU A 191 40.56 -2.85 8.79
C GLU A 191 41.87 -3.54 8.36
N GLU A 192 41.92 -4.05 7.13
CA GLU A 192 43.12 -4.69 6.56
C GLU A 192 44.26 -3.67 6.43
N ASP A 193 43.98 -2.47 5.93
CA ASP A 193 44.98 -1.40 5.83
C ASP A 193 45.49 -0.94 7.19
N MET A 194 44.61 -0.84 8.20
CA MET A 194 45.00 -0.53 9.58
C MET A 194 45.84 -1.65 10.21
N LYS A 195 45.58 -2.93 9.89
CA LYS A 195 46.42 -4.06 10.32
C LYS A 195 47.81 -3.99 9.68
N LYS A 196 47.90 -3.70 8.38
CA LYS A 196 49.18 -3.55 7.67
C LYS A 196 50.03 -2.41 8.24
N LYS A 197 49.43 -1.24 8.50
CA LYS A 197 50.12 -0.10 9.13
C LYS A 197 50.70 -0.46 10.51
N ARG A 198 49.90 -1.11 11.38
CA ARG A 198 50.34 -1.55 12.71
C ARG A 198 51.44 -2.63 12.68
N GLN A 199 51.55 -3.39 11.59
CA GLN A 199 52.63 -4.37 11.40
C GLN A 199 53.92 -3.72 10.89
N GLN A 200 53.82 -2.58 10.19
CA GLN A 200 54.99 -1.82 9.72
C GLN A 200 55.60 -0.92 10.81
N GLU A 201 54.83 -0.59 11.86
CA GLU A 201 55.26 0.20 13.02
C GLU A 201 55.89 -0.64 14.15
N ARG A 202 55.99 -1.97 13.97
CA ARG A 202 56.61 -2.92 14.92
C ARG A 202 57.92 -3.45 14.39
#